data_AF-A0A914XVU3-F1
#
_entry.id   AF-A0A914XVU3-F1
#
_cell.length_a   1.000
_cell.length_b   1.000
_cell.length_c   1.000
_cell.angle_alpha   90.00
_cell.angle_beta   90.00
_cell.angle_gamma   90.00
#
_symmetry.space_group_name_H-M   'P 1'
#
loop_
_entity.id
_entity.type
_entity.pdbx_description
1 polymer ?
#
loop_
_entity_poly.entity_id
_entity_poly.type
_entity_poly.pdbx_seq_one_letter_code
_entity_poly.pdbx_strand_id
1 'polypeptide(L)'
;MKKDVNRLESEMDSFKKEYVFLLQSCVRIPLYEHSGFDVVQVKLFGGDVHEHRVRKLLAAAREVDPTLPTFESLRSKEAFHIDEYGFRHYFEATPLALHYICTMLHQHYQSQSDCYVRRKQKWQMILNEENCVIENNHESRLLCRAGIPRSYRSKVWRALINQHVADIKSKYGNYYYRNLCQSQGTAAEKQYINVHQKQINLDLLRTMPNNLHFMSATCKGSFIILSVNSTLLIYM
;
A
#
# COMPACT_ATOMS: atom_id res chain seq x y z
N MET A 1 -20.76 -36.98 -6.27
CA MET A 1 -21.26 -35.79 -7.00
C MET A 1 -20.99 -34.48 -6.25
N LYS A 2 -21.69 -34.13 -5.15
CA LYS A 2 -21.40 -32.86 -4.43
C LYS A 2 -19.97 -32.73 -3.89
N LYS A 3 -19.39 -33.82 -3.37
CA LYS A 3 -17.98 -33.84 -2.92
C LYS A 3 -16.99 -33.61 -4.06
N ASP A 4 -17.28 -34.16 -5.23
CA ASP A 4 -16.42 -34.04 -6.42
C ASP A 4 -16.48 -32.62 -7.00
N VAL A 5 -17.67 -32.01 -7.01
CA VAL A 5 -17.86 -30.61 -7.41
C VAL A 5 -17.07 -29.67 -6.49
N ASN A 6 -17.21 -29.81 -5.17
CA ASN A 6 -16.47 -28.98 -4.21
C ASN A 6 -14.95 -29.15 -4.34
N ARG A 7 -14.47 -30.38 -4.63
CA ARG A 7 -13.05 -30.63 -4.87
C ARG A 7 -12.56 -29.90 -6.12
N LEU A 8 -13.29 -30.02 -7.22
CA LEU A 8 -12.95 -29.36 -8.49
C LEU A 8 -12.99 -27.83 -8.38
N GLU A 9 -13.93 -27.28 -7.62
CA GLU A 9 -13.98 -25.84 -7.32
C GLU A 9 -12.75 -25.38 -6.55
N SER A 10 -12.34 -26.14 -5.52
CA SER A 10 -11.14 -25.85 -4.74
C SER A 10 -9.85 -25.93 -5.58
N GLU A 11 -9.72 -26.96 -6.42
CA GLU A 11 -8.59 -27.09 -7.35
C GLU A 11 -8.56 -25.93 -8.36
N MET A 12 -9.71 -25.57 -8.92
CA MET A 12 -9.83 -24.44 -9.84
C MET A 12 -9.42 -23.12 -9.19
N ASP A 13 -9.76 -22.90 -7.92
CA ASP A 13 -9.32 -21.70 -7.20
C ASP A 13 -7.82 -21.69 -6.91
N SER A 14 -7.20 -22.87 -6.67
CA SER A 14 -5.74 -22.99 -6.60
C SER A 14 -5.09 -22.61 -7.93
N PHE A 15 -5.60 -23.16 -9.04
CA PHE A 15 -5.06 -22.85 -10.36
C PHE A 15 -5.20 -21.38 -10.74
N LYS A 16 -6.31 -20.71 -10.38
CA LYS A 16 -6.45 -19.26 -10.58
C LYS A 16 -5.34 -18.49 -9.86
N LYS A 17 -5.07 -18.84 -8.60
CA LYS A 17 -4.03 -18.21 -7.75
C LYS A 17 -2.63 -18.44 -8.31
N GLU A 18 -2.31 -19.67 -8.67
CA GLU A 18 -1.01 -20.05 -9.24
C GLU A 18 -0.77 -19.38 -10.59
N TYR A 19 -1.79 -19.35 -11.46
CA TYR A 19 -1.70 -18.73 -12.76
C TYR A 19 -1.36 -17.23 -12.68
N VAL A 20 -2.07 -16.47 -11.84
CA VAL A 20 -1.78 -15.03 -11.68
C VAL A 20 -0.44 -14.78 -10.98
N PHE A 21 -0.01 -15.69 -10.10
CA PHE A 21 1.29 -15.61 -9.43
C PHE A 21 2.46 -15.86 -10.41
N LEU A 22 2.33 -16.85 -11.29
CA LEU A 22 3.33 -17.14 -12.32
C LEU A 22 3.47 -15.96 -13.28
N LEU A 23 2.37 -15.35 -13.71
CA LEU A 23 2.40 -14.16 -14.58
C LEU A 23 3.04 -12.94 -13.92
N GLN A 24 2.89 -12.78 -12.60
CA GLN A 24 3.62 -11.73 -11.86
C GLN A 24 5.13 -11.95 -11.86
N SER A 25 5.57 -13.20 -11.99
CA SER A 25 7.00 -13.55 -12.01
C SER A 25 7.63 -13.35 -13.39
N CYS A 26 6.86 -12.99 -14.42
CA CYS A 26 7.35 -12.73 -15.78
C CYS A 26 7.97 -11.33 -15.99
N VAL A 27 8.34 -10.65 -14.90
CA VAL A 27 9.02 -9.35 -14.93
C VAL A 27 10.50 -9.54 -15.27
N ARG A 28 11.00 -8.68 -16.15
CA ARG A 28 12.41 -8.55 -16.50
C ARG A 28 12.82 -7.10 -16.34
N ILE A 29 13.96 -6.88 -15.69
CA ILE A 29 14.61 -5.57 -15.65
C ILE A 29 15.90 -5.75 -16.45
N PRO A 30 15.92 -5.35 -17.73
CA PRO A 30 17.11 -5.48 -18.54
C PRO A 30 18.16 -4.50 -18.02
N LEU A 31 19.31 -5.03 -17.60
CA LEU A 31 20.47 -4.24 -17.22
C LEU A 31 21.20 -3.84 -18.50
N TYR A 32 20.83 -2.71 -19.10
CA TYR A 32 21.63 -2.13 -20.17
C TYR A 32 22.67 -1.21 -19.54
N GLU A 33 23.96 -1.51 -19.72
CA GLU A 33 25.09 -0.71 -19.22
C GLU A 33 25.13 0.74 -19.75
N HIS A 34 24.24 1.11 -20.68
CA HIS A 34 24.23 2.42 -21.37
C HIS A 34 22.86 3.14 -21.38
N SER A 35 21.81 2.62 -20.75
CA SER A 35 20.57 3.38 -20.57
C SER A 35 20.45 3.80 -19.11
N GLY A 36 20.43 5.11 -18.83
CA GLY A 36 20.37 5.66 -17.47
C GLY A 36 19.08 5.36 -16.68
N PHE A 37 18.24 4.44 -17.14
CA PHE A 37 16.99 4.05 -16.48
C PHE A 37 16.71 2.54 -16.64
N ASP A 38 16.55 1.86 -15.51
CA ASP A 38 16.05 0.48 -15.44
C ASP A 38 14.55 0.45 -15.81
N VAL A 39 14.22 0.17 -17.07
CA VAL A 39 12.82 0.07 -17.51
C VAL A 39 12.30 -1.34 -17.27
N VAL A 40 11.32 -1.48 -16.38
CA VAL A 40 10.61 -2.74 -16.15
C VAL A 40 9.91 -3.20 -17.43
N GLN A 41 10.25 -4.40 -17.90
CA GLN A 41 9.62 -5.06 -19.03
C GLN A 41 8.91 -6.33 -18.58
N VAL A 42 7.74 -6.61 -19.12
CA VAL A 42 7.02 -7.86 -18.86
C VAL A 42 6.94 -8.61 -20.18
N LYS A 43 7.58 -9.78 -20.24
CA LYS A 43 7.57 -10.63 -21.45
C LYS A 43 6.65 -11.81 -21.22
N LEU A 44 5.46 -11.74 -21.81
CA LEU A 44 4.50 -12.84 -21.82
C LEU A 44 4.62 -13.60 -23.13
N PHE A 45 4.85 -14.91 -23.05
CA PHE A 45 4.91 -15.80 -24.20
C PHE A 45 3.55 -16.47 -24.37
N GLY A 46 2.90 -16.32 -25.52
CA GLY A 46 1.54 -16.86 -25.73
C GLY A 46 0.56 -15.88 -26.38
N GLY A 47 1.04 -14.75 -26.91
CA GLY A 47 0.20 -13.79 -27.64
C GLY A 47 -0.86 -13.14 -26.74
N ASP A 48 -2.07 -13.01 -27.27
CA ASP A 48 -3.24 -12.42 -26.62
C ASP A 48 -3.96 -13.37 -25.64
N VAL A 49 -3.56 -14.65 -25.58
CA VAL A 49 -4.17 -15.67 -24.71
C VAL A 49 -4.16 -15.24 -23.25
N HIS A 50 -3.03 -14.70 -22.78
CA HIS A 50 -2.90 -14.24 -21.39
C HIS A 50 -3.77 -13.01 -21.13
N GLU A 51 -3.83 -12.08 -22.07
CA GLU A 51 -4.68 -10.90 -21.98
C GLU A 51 -6.16 -11.28 -21.85
N HIS A 52 -6.65 -12.14 -22.74
CA HIS A 52 -8.03 -12.62 -22.72
C HIS A 52 -8.36 -13.34 -21.41
N ARG A 53 -7.48 -14.24 -20.96
CA ARG A 53 -7.70 -15.00 -19.72
C ARG A 53 -7.68 -14.10 -18.48
N VAL A 54 -6.73 -13.16 -18.39
CA VAL A 54 -6.65 -12.21 -17.27
C VAL A 54 -7.88 -11.30 -17.24
N ARG A 55 -8.36 -10.81 -18.39
CA ARG A 55 -9.61 -10.04 -18.45
C ARG A 55 -10.82 -10.83 -17.96
N LYS A 56 -10.93 -12.11 -18.34
CA LYS A 56 -12.01 -12.99 -17.86
C LYS A 56 -11.96 -13.19 -16.34
N LEU A 57 -10.76 -13.42 -15.80
CA LEU A 57 -10.55 -13.52 -14.34
C LEU A 57 -10.87 -12.22 -13.63
N LEU A 58 -10.48 -11.07 -14.21
CA LEU A 58 -10.79 -9.75 -13.67
C LEU A 58 -12.29 -9.48 -13.64
N ALA A 59 -13.01 -9.77 -14.72
CA ALA A 59 -14.46 -9.61 -14.76
C ALA A 59 -15.14 -10.45 -13.65
N ALA A 60 -14.78 -11.72 -13.50
CA ALA A 60 -15.32 -12.58 -12.45
C ALA A 60 -14.98 -12.10 -11.04
N ALA A 61 -13.74 -11.65 -10.80
CA ALA A 61 -13.33 -11.11 -9.50
C ALA A 61 -14.08 -9.81 -9.16
N ARG A 62 -14.39 -8.98 -10.16
CA ARG A 62 -15.13 -7.72 -9.99
C ARG A 62 -16.59 -7.90 -9.57
N GLU A 63 -17.21 -9.03 -9.91
CA GLU A 63 -18.55 -9.38 -9.41
C GLU A 63 -18.56 -9.53 -7.87
N VAL A 64 -17.43 -9.93 -7.30
CA VAL A 64 -17.24 -10.07 -5.84
C VAL A 64 -16.67 -8.79 -5.24
N ASP A 65 -15.72 -8.16 -5.92
CA ASP A 65 -15.03 -6.94 -5.48
C ASP A 65 -15.01 -5.86 -6.58
N PRO A 66 -16.00 -4.96 -6.61
CA PRO A 66 -16.12 -3.94 -7.64
C PRO A 66 -15.02 -2.87 -7.57
N THR A 67 -14.21 -2.86 -6.49
CA THR A 67 -13.14 -1.86 -6.29
C THR A 67 -11.88 -2.15 -7.09
N LEU A 68 -11.73 -3.38 -7.62
CA LEU A 68 -10.66 -3.73 -8.54
C LEU A 68 -10.66 -2.78 -9.76
N PRO A 69 -9.54 -2.65 -10.51
CA PRO A 69 -9.51 -1.87 -11.76
C PRO A 69 -10.34 -2.50 -12.88
N THR A 70 -10.68 -1.73 -13.91
CA THR A 70 -11.02 -2.29 -15.24
C THR A 70 -9.77 -2.24 -16.12
N PHE A 71 -9.70 -3.11 -17.13
CA PHE A 71 -8.59 -3.05 -18.08
C PHE A 71 -8.52 -1.67 -18.76
N GLU A 72 -9.67 -1.12 -19.17
CA GLU A 72 -9.73 0.19 -19.81
C GLU A 72 -9.29 1.34 -18.88
N SER A 73 -9.64 1.29 -17.59
CA SER A 73 -9.19 2.30 -16.61
C SER A 73 -7.67 2.33 -16.47
N LEU A 74 -6.97 1.23 -16.75
CA LEU A 74 -5.51 1.16 -16.69
C LEU A 74 -4.83 1.56 -18.01
N ARG A 75 -5.61 1.69 -19.09
CA ARG A 75 -5.13 1.96 -20.45
C ARG A 75 -5.45 3.37 -20.96
N SER A 76 -6.29 4.12 -20.25
CA SER A 76 -6.65 5.50 -20.57
C SER A 76 -6.05 6.48 -19.57
N LYS A 77 -5.42 7.55 -20.07
CA LYS A 77 -4.86 8.63 -19.23
C LYS A 77 -5.93 9.45 -18.54
N GLU A 78 -7.17 9.40 -19.05
CA GLU A 78 -8.33 10.15 -18.58
C GLU A 78 -9.09 9.38 -17.49
N ALA A 79 -9.11 8.04 -17.57
CA ALA A 79 -9.93 7.19 -16.69
C ALA A 79 -9.15 6.54 -15.52
N PHE A 80 -7.81 6.56 -15.53
CA PHE A 80 -6.86 6.00 -14.54
C PHE A 80 -7.44 5.34 -13.28
N HIS A 81 -6.94 4.15 -12.93
CA HIS A 81 -7.33 3.50 -11.69
C HIS A 81 -6.70 4.20 -10.48
N ILE A 82 -7.49 4.49 -9.45
CA ILE A 82 -6.99 4.97 -8.16
C ILE A 82 -6.98 3.79 -7.21
N ASP A 83 -5.80 3.47 -6.69
CA ASP A 83 -5.69 2.43 -5.68
C ASP A 83 -6.20 2.89 -4.31
N GLU A 84 -6.16 1.92 -3.42
CA GLU A 84 -6.69 2.03 -2.09
C GLU A 84 -5.87 2.96 -1.14
N TYR A 85 -4.69 3.42 -1.58
CA TYR A 85 -3.86 4.42 -0.90
C TYR A 85 -3.92 5.79 -1.60
N GLY A 86 -4.69 5.91 -2.68
CA GLY A 86 -4.86 7.14 -3.45
C GLY A 86 -3.86 7.33 -4.57
N PHE A 87 -3.08 6.32 -4.97
CA PHE A 87 -2.19 6.43 -6.13
C PHE A 87 -2.94 6.16 -7.43
N ARG A 88 -2.69 7.01 -8.43
CA ARG A 88 -3.15 6.82 -9.80
C ARG A 88 -2.26 5.83 -10.53
N HIS A 89 -2.87 4.87 -11.21
CA HIS A 89 -2.24 3.83 -12.00
C HIS A 89 -2.73 3.90 -13.44
N TYR A 90 -1.77 4.00 -14.37
CA TYR A 90 -1.97 4.01 -15.82
C TYR A 90 -0.74 3.40 -16.48
N PHE A 91 -0.94 2.60 -17.53
CA PHE A 91 0.14 1.87 -18.19
C PHE A 91 0.03 1.96 -19.73
N GLU A 92 1.07 2.52 -20.35
CA GLU A 92 1.18 2.63 -21.81
C GLU A 92 1.40 1.28 -22.51
N ALA A 93 2.04 0.33 -21.82
CA ALA A 93 2.28 -1.01 -22.34
C ALA A 93 1.27 -2.01 -21.76
N THR A 94 0.58 -2.76 -22.62
CA THR A 94 -0.36 -3.81 -22.22
C THR A 94 0.24 -4.85 -21.25
N PRO A 95 1.49 -5.33 -21.43
CA PRO A 95 2.08 -6.29 -20.49
C PRO A 95 2.22 -5.75 -19.06
N LEU A 96 2.48 -4.44 -18.88
CA LEU A 96 2.55 -3.81 -17.57
C LEU A 96 1.16 -3.71 -16.92
N ALA A 97 0.14 -3.34 -17.70
CA ALA A 97 -1.25 -3.34 -17.22
C ALA A 97 -1.68 -4.76 -16.78
N LEU A 98 -1.34 -5.78 -17.56
CA LEU A 98 -1.65 -7.17 -17.23
C LEU A 98 -0.92 -7.65 -15.98
N HIS A 99 0.35 -7.29 -15.81
CA HIS A 99 1.12 -7.58 -14.60
C HIS A 99 0.49 -6.96 -13.36
N TYR A 100 0.11 -5.68 -13.45
CA TYR A 100 -0.57 -4.98 -12.37
C TYR A 100 -1.90 -5.66 -12.02
N ILE A 101 -2.73 -6.00 -13.02
CA ILE A 101 -3.99 -6.72 -12.80
C ILE A 101 -3.72 -8.09 -12.14
N CYS A 102 -2.69 -8.83 -12.56
CA CYS A 102 -2.34 -10.10 -11.94
C CYS A 102 -1.96 -9.93 -10.47
N THR A 103 -1.22 -8.87 -10.13
CA THR A 103 -0.88 -8.51 -8.75
C THR A 103 -2.15 -8.26 -7.92
N MET A 104 -3.09 -7.47 -8.44
CA MET A 104 -4.37 -7.19 -7.78
C MET A 104 -5.22 -8.45 -7.61
N LEU A 105 -5.33 -9.27 -8.66
CA LEU A 105 -6.06 -10.55 -8.62
C LEU A 105 -5.46 -11.51 -7.60
N HIS A 106 -4.13 -11.58 -7.52
CA HIS A 106 -3.46 -12.44 -6.55
C HIS A 106 -3.73 -12.00 -5.12
N GLN A 107 -3.67 -10.70 -4.84
CA GLN A 107 -4.05 -10.16 -3.53
C GLN A 107 -5.52 -10.45 -3.20
N HIS A 108 -6.42 -10.26 -4.18
CA HIS A 108 -7.83 -10.58 -4.04
C HIS A 108 -8.06 -12.06 -3.68
N TYR A 109 -7.45 -12.99 -4.44
CA TYR A 109 -7.58 -14.42 -4.14
C TYR A 109 -6.89 -14.83 -2.82
N GLN A 110 -5.77 -14.20 -2.46
CA GLN A 110 -5.15 -14.41 -1.15
C GLN A 110 -6.08 -13.95 -0.02
N SER A 111 -6.79 -12.84 -0.19
CA SER A 111 -7.71 -12.32 0.84
C SER A 111 -8.89 -13.24 1.13
N GLN A 112 -9.23 -14.13 0.19
CA GLN A 112 -10.29 -15.14 0.35
C GLN A 112 -9.79 -16.45 0.96
N SER A 113 -8.48 -16.62 1.14
CA SER A 113 -7.93 -17.85 1.72
C SER A 113 -8.25 -17.99 3.20
N ASP A 114 -8.46 -19.23 3.67
CA ASP A 114 -8.71 -19.53 5.09
C ASP A 114 -7.59 -19.02 6.00
N CYS A 115 -6.34 -19.06 5.52
CA CYS A 115 -5.20 -18.57 6.29
C CYS A 115 -5.26 -17.05 6.47
N TYR A 116 -5.71 -16.28 5.47
CA TYR A 116 -5.94 -14.85 5.60
C TYR A 116 -7.11 -14.56 6.53
N VAL A 117 -8.24 -15.27 6.38
CA VAL A 117 -9.42 -15.10 7.25
C VAL A 117 -9.06 -15.36 8.71
N ARG A 118 -8.38 -16.47 9.01
CA ARG A 118 -7.90 -16.79 10.35
C ARG A 118 -6.95 -15.73 10.91
N ARG A 119 -6.04 -15.22 10.08
CA ARG A 119 -5.12 -14.14 10.46
C ARG A 119 -5.88 -12.84 10.78
N LYS A 120 -6.88 -12.50 9.97
CA LYS A 120 -7.73 -11.34 10.19
C LYS A 120 -8.49 -11.44 11.52
N GLN A 121 -9.02 -12.62 11.84
CA GLN A 121 -9.65 -12.89 13.14
C GLN A 121 -8.67 -12.74 14.30
N LYS A 122 -7.44 -13.29 14.20
CA LYS A 122 -6.41 -13.10 15.23
C LYS A 122 -6.10 -11.63 15.49
N TRP A 123 -5.92 -10.84 14.44
CA TRP A 123 -5.74 -9.39 14.58
C TRP A 123 -6.95 -8.70 15.22
N GLN A 124 -8.16 -9.12 14.86
CA GLN A 124 -9.38 -8.57 15.46
C GLN A 124 -9.46 -8.84 16.96
N MET A 125 -9.06 -10.04 17.41
CA MET A 125 -9.03 -10.38 18.84
C MET A 125 -8.05 -9.48 19.59
N ILE A 126 -6.80 -9.38 19.13
CA ILE A 126 -5.76 -8.53 19.75
C ILE A 126 -6.21 -7.06 19.82
N LEU A 127 -6.83 -6.55 18.75
CA LEU A 127 -7.28 -5.15 18.69
C LEU A 127 -8.52 -4.86 19.54
N ASN A 128 -9.27 -5.88 19.95
CA ASN A 128 -10.47 -5.75 20.78
C ASN A 128 -10.15 -5.86 22.28
N GLU A 129 -8.93 -6.25 22.66
CA GLU A 129 -8.48 -6.24 24.05
C GLU A 129 -8.43 -4.80 24.59
N GLU A 130 -8.85 -4.60 25.84
CA GLU A 130 -9.10 -3.27 26.43
C GLU A 130 -7.91 -2.31 26.37
N ASN A 131 -6.68 -2.85 26.34
CA ASN A 131 -5.45 -2.06 26.24
C ASN A 131 -4.75 -2.16 24.88
N CYS A 132 -5.22 -3.02 23.97
CA CYS A 132 -4.64 -3.25 22.64
C CYS A 132 -3.10 -3.36 22.68
N VAL A 133 -2.58 -4.11 23.66
CA VAL A 133 -1.14 -4.30 23.85
C VAL A 133 -0.66 -5.40 22.90
N ILE A 134 0.35 -5.10 22.09
CA ILE A 134 0.91 -6.06 21.15
C ILE A 134 2.23 -6.53 21.74
N GLU A 135 2.17 -7.66 22.44
CA GLU A 135 3.35 -8.22 23.09
C GLU A 135 4.45 -8.52 22.08
N ASN A 136 5.71 -8.24 22.44
CA ASN A 136 6.88 -8.60 21.64
C ASN A 136 7.27 -10.08 21.84
N ASN A 137 6.31 -10.98 21.62
CA ASN A 137 6.52 -12.42 21.66
C ASN A 137 6.72 -12.99 20.25
N HIS A 138 7.11 -14.26 20.16
CA HIS A 138 7.37 -14.92 18.87
C HIS A 138 6.11 -14.96 17.97
N GLU A 139 4.94 -15.18 18.55
CA GLU A 139 3.68 -15.27 17.80
C GLU A 139 3.31 -13.92 17.17
N SER A 140 3.33 -12.82 17.92
CA SER A 140 3.07 -11.47 17.41
C SER A 140 4.05 -11.09 16.29
N ARG A 141 5.34 -11.45 16.42
CA ARG A 141 6.33 -11.22 15.36
C ARG A 141 6.00 -12.01 14.09
N LEU A 142 5.64 -13.28 14.22
CA LEU A 142 5.19 -14.09 13.08
C LEU A 142 3.91 -13.52 12.46
N LEU A 143 2.97 -13.04 13.27
CA LEU A 143 1.73 -12.45 12.81
C LEU A 143 1.97 -11.16 12.00
N CYS A 144 2.89 -10.30 12.47
CA CYS A 144 3.35 -9.12 11.72
C CYS A 144 4.04 -9.50 10.41
N ARG A 145 4.97 -10.47 10.42
CA ARG A 145 5.70 -10.92 9.22
C ARG A 145 4.79 -11.58 8.19
N ALA A 146 3.75 -12.28 8.65
CA ALA A 146 2.74 -12.83 7.77
C ALA A 146 1.96 -11.71 7.05
N GLY A 147 1.87 -10.53 7.66
CA GLY A 147 1.28 -9.32 7.09
C GLY A 147 0.01 -8.88 7.84
N ILE A 148 -0.09 -7.57 8.08
CA ILE A 148 -1.24 -6.95 8.76
C ILE A 148 -2.35 -6.65 7.73
N PRO A 149 -3.59 -7.13 7.95
CA PRO A 149 -4.74 -6.77 7.12
C PRO A 149 -4.90 -5.26 7.04
N ARG A 150 -5.17 -4.74 5.82
CA ARG A 150 -5.21 -3.30 5.57
C ARG A 150 -6.14 -2.55 6.52
N SER A 151 -7.34 -3.06 6.76
CA SER A 151 -8.34 -2.43 7.66
C SER A 151 -7.83 -2.22 9.08
N TYR A 152 -6.80 -2.96 9.49
CA TYR A 152 -6.23 -2.94 10.82
C TYR A 152 -4.89 -2.22 10.91
N ARG A 153 -4.22 -1.95 9.78
CA ARG A 153 -2.89 -1.32 9.76
C ARG A 153 -2.83 -0.03 10.58
N SER A 154 -3.76 0.91 10.38
CA SER A 154 -3.74 2.17 11.12
C SER A 154 -3.81 1.97 12.64
N LYS A 155 -4.65 1.05 13.12
CA LYS A 155 -4.79 0.73 14.54
C LYS A 155 -3.55 0.03 15.09
N VAL A 156 -3.06 -1.00 14.38
CA VAL A 156 -1.89 -1.79 14.77
C VAL A 156 -0.63 -0.92 14.83
N TRP A 157 -0.33 -0.17 13.78
CA TRP A 157 0.83 0.73 13.75
C TRP A 157 0.74 1.79 14.84
N ARG A 158 -0.43 2.37 15.07
CA ARG A 158 -0.64 3.33 16.16
C ARG A 158 -0.38 2.70 17.53
N ALA A 159 -0.87 1.48 17.77
CA ALA A 159 -0.63 0.76 19.02
C ALA A 159 0.87 0.49 19.24
N LEU A 160 1.55 -0.06 18.23
CA LEU A 160 3.00 -0.33 18.28
C LEU A 160 3.82 0.93 18.53
N ILE A 161 3.54 2.02 17.80
CA ILE A 161 4.23 3.30 17.97
C ILE A 161 3.98 3.83 19.39
N ASN A 162 2.72 3.84 19.84
CA ASN A 162 2.38 4.34 21.18
C ASN A 162 3.06 3.55 22.30
N GLN A 163 3.19 2.23 22.15
CA GLN A 163 3.94 1.39 23.09
C GLN A 163 5.43 1.72 23.06
N HIS A 164 6.00 1.90 21.87
CA HIS A 164 7.42 2.22 21.71
C HIS A 164 7.81 3.58 22.30
N VAL A 165 6.95 4.60 22.18
CA VAL A 165 7.22 5.95 22.68
C VAL A 165 6.55 6.25 24.03
N ALA A 166 6.09 5.22 24.75
CA ALA A 166 5.30 5.39 25.98
C ALA A 166 6.09 6.12 27.08
N ASP A 167 7.39 5.81 27.23
CA ASP A 167 8.32 6.44 28.14
C ASP A 167 8.55 7.92 27.80
N ILE A 168 8.76 8.24 26.51
CA ILE A 168 8.91 9.61 26.01
C ILE A 168 7.63 10.40 26.27
N LYS A 169 6.46 9.83 25.97
CA LYS A 169 5.16 10.46 26.24
C LYS A 169 4.94 10.69 27.73
N SER A 170 5.33 9.75 28.59
CA SER A 170 5.26 9.91 30.05
C SER A 170 6.18 11.03 30.54
N LYS A 171 7.36 11.18 29.94
CA LYS A 171 8.34 12.20 30.32
C LYS A 171 7.92 13.62 29.94
N TYR A 172 7.37 13.81 28.74
CA TYR A 172 7.08 15.14 28.20
C TYR A 172 5.59 15.52 28.22
N GLY A 173 4.70 14.57 28.45
CA GLY A 173 3.26 14.78 28.57
C GLY A 173 2.50 14.87 27.24
N ASN A 174 1.17 14.86 27.32
CA ASN A 174 0.25 14.68 26.18
C ASN A 174 0.25 15.84 25.17
N TYR A 175 0.69 17.04 25.58
CA TYR A 175 0.67 18.24 24.73
C TYR A 175 2.04 18.60 24.17
N TYR A 176 3.08 17.81 24.46
CA TYR A 176 4.45 18.13 24.06
C TYR A 176 4.58 18.39 22.57
N TYR A 177 4.07 17.49 21.73
CA TYR A 177 4.09 17.65 20.28
C TYR A 177 3.35 18.92 19.84
N ARG A 178 2.13 19.16 20.35
CA ARG A 178 1.35 20.36 20.02
C ARG A 178 2.09 21.64 20.41
N ASN A 179 2.74 21.65 21.58
CA ASN A 179 3.50 22.79 22.06
C ASN A 179 4.74 23.03 21.20
N LEU A 180 5.44 21.97 20.76
CA LEU A 180 6.53 22.08 19.80
C LEU A 180 6.04 22.66 18.46
N CYS A 181 4.86 22.25 17.98
CA CYS A 181 4.27 22.82 16.77
C CYS A 181 4.01 24.33 16.85
N GLN A 182 3.64 24.79 18.03
CA GLN A 182 3.22 26.17 18.28
C GLN A 182 4.36 27.05 18.78
N SER A 183 5.51 26.46 19.10
CA SER A 183 6.70 27.19 19.52
C SER A 183 7.17 28.08 18.37
N GLN A 184 7.28 29.38 18.63
CA GLN A 184 7.86 30.30 17.65
C GLN A 184 9.39 30.21 17.59
N GLY A 185 10.01 29.50 18.52
CA GLY A 185 11.46 29.38 18.63
C GLY A 185 12.19 30.72 18.83
N THR A 186 13.50 30.63 18.98
CA THR A 186 14.45 31.75 18.94
C THR A 186 14.67 32.23 17.50
N ALA A 187 15.31 33.39 17.33
CA ALA A 187 15.62 33.91 15.99
C ALA A 187 16.49 32.95 15.15
N ALA A 188 17.42 32.23 15.79
CA ALA A 188 18.26 31.23 15.14
C ALA A 188 17.43 30.01 14.68
N GLU A 189 16.51 29.54 15.52
CA GLU A 189 15.59 28.43 15.19
C GLU A 189 14.65 28.83 14.04
N LYS A 190 14.15 30.07 14.02
CA LYS A 190 13.34 30.58 12.89
C LYS A 190 14.09 30.54 11.57
N GLN A 191 15.38 30.92 11.57
CA GLN A 191 16.21 30.84 10.36
C GLN A 191 16.41 29.39 9.92
N TYR A 192 16.70 28.49 10.87
CA TYR A 192 16.84 27.05 10.62
C TYR A 192 15.55 26.43 10.03
N ILE A 193 14.39 26.76 10.61
CA ILE A 193 13.07 26.33 10.15
C ILE A 193 12.83 26.79 8.71
N ASN A 194 13.12 28.05 8.38
CA ASN A 194 12.91 28.59 7.04
C ASN A 194 13.73 27.86 5.96
N VAL A 195 14.95 27.40 6.28
CA VAL A 195 15.78 26.63 5.35
C VAL A 195 15.18 25.25 5.10
N HIS A 196 14.82 24.53 6.16
CA HIS A 196 14.30 23.17 6.06
C HIS A 196 12.88 23.14 5.48
N GLN A 197 12.05 24.15 5.77
CA GLN A 197 10.71 24.26 5.20
C GLN A 197 10.75 24.40 3.68
N LYS A 198 11.71 25.16 3.14
CA LYS A 198 11.91 25.25 1.67
C LYS A 198 12.27 23.89 1.10
N GLN A 199 13.16 23.14 1.75
CA GLN A 199 13.56 21.80 1.30
C GLN A 199 12.39 20.80 1.35
N ILE A 200 11.63 20.80 2.45
CA ILE A 200 10.44 19.95 2.62
C ILE A 200 9.41 20.25 1.53
N ASN A 201 9.17 21.53 1.21
CA ASN A 201 8.25 21.92 0.13
C ASN A 201 8.67 21.37 -1.24
N LEU A 202 9.96 21.47 -1.56
CA LEU A 202 10.52 20.93 -2.80
C LEU A 202 10.38 19.40 -2.85
N ASP A 203 10.63 18.75 -1.71
CA ASP A 203 10.64 17.29 -1.61
C ASP A 203 9.22 16.69 -1.62
N LEU A 204 8.26 17.38 -1.01
CA LEU A 204 6.88 16.94 -0.91
C LEU A 204 6.26 16.68 -2.29
N LEU A 205 6.47 17.60 -3.24
CA LEU A 205 5.91 17.50 -4.59
C LEU A 205 6.57 16.42 -5.45
N ARG A 206 7.81 16.00 -5.12
CA ARG A 206 8.52 14.91 -5.80
C ARG A 206 8.42 13.55 -5.10
N THR A 207 7.92 13.48 -3.87
CA THR A 207 7.86 12.22 -3.09
C THR A 207 6.70 11.32 -3.49
N MET A 208 5.51 11.88 -3.75
CA MET A 208 4.32 11.10 -4.15
C MET A 208 3.51 11.80 -5.26
N PRO A 209 4.12 12.06 -6.44
CA PRO A 209 3.51 12.87 -7.50
C PRO A 209 2.22 12.28 -8.07
N ASN A 210 2.03 10.97 -7.95
CA ASN A 210 0.85 10.27 -8.46
C ASN A 210 -0.24 10.03 -7.42
N ASN A 211 -0.06 10.50 -6.17
CA ASN A 211 -1.06 10.33 -5.12
C ASN A 211 -2.06 11.51 -5.09
N LEU A 212 -3.36 11.23 -5.07
CA LEU A 212 -4.44 12.24 -5.04
C LEU A 212 -4.27 13.29 -3.95
N HIS A 213 -3.72 12.90 -2.80
CA HIS A 213 -3.57 13.79 -1.67
C HIS A 213 -2.32 14.68 -1.73
N PHE A 214 -1.34 14.35 -2.59
CA PHE A 214 -0.01 14.97 -2.61
C PHE A 214 0.44 15.46 -3.99
N MET A 215 -0.34 15.23 -5.05
CA MET A 215 0.00 15.58 -6.44
C MET A 215 0.05 17.09 -6.75
N SER A 216 -0.42 17.94 -5.83
CA SER A 216 -0.45 19.39 -6.01
C SER A 216 -0.26 20.08 -4.65
N ALA A 217 0.32 21.28 -4.68
CA ALA A 217 0.42 22.16 -3.52
C ALA A 217 -0.95 22.55 -2.94
N THR A 218 -2.02 22.44 -3.71
CA THR A 218 -3.40 22.77 -3.29
C THR A 218 -4.15 21.59 -2.66
N CYS A 219 -3.60 20.38 -2.69
CA CYS A 219 -4.26 19.21 -2.12
C CYS A 219 -4.24 19.23 -0.57
N LYS A 220 -5.31 18.72 0.05
CA LYS A 220 -5.44 18.65 1.52
C LYS A 220 -4.29 17.89 2.19
N GLY A 221 -3.76 16.84 1.57
CA GLY A 221 -2.63 16.07 2.13
C GLY A 221 -1.36 16.91 2.18
N SER A 222 -1.09 17.68 1.13
CA SER A 222 0.00 18.66 1.10
C SER A 222 -0.16 19.70 2.21
N PHE A 223 -1.35 20.28 2.38
CA PHE A 223 -1.63 21.18 3.50
C PHE A 223 -1.53 20.52 4.87
N ILE A 224 -1.89 19.24 5.01
CA ILE A 224 -1.76 18.52 6.29
C ILE A 224 -0.29 18.33 6.61
N ILE A 225 0.55 17.85 5.68
CA ILE A 225 1.99 17.70 5.94
C ILE A 225 2.65 19.05 6.22
N LEU A 226 2.22 20.11 5.51
CA LEU A 226 2.72 21.47 5.71
C LEU A 226 2.16 22.16 6.97
N SER A 227 0.98 21.79 7.45
CA SER A 227 0.46 22.27 8.76
C SER A 227 1.01 21.44 9.92
N VAL A 228 1.38 20.19 9.65
CA VAL A 228 2.14 19.27 10.49
C VAL A 228 3.65 19.48 10.27
N ASN A 229 4.08 20.63 9.73
CA ASN A 229 5.49 21.03 9.51
C ASN A 229 6.39 20.74 10.72
N SER A 230 5.80 20.71 11.92
CA SER A 230 6.43 20.34 13.16
C SER A 230 6.92 18.89 13.20
N THR A 231 6.25 17.89 12.62
CA THR A 231 6.73 16.50 12.71
C THR A 231 8.07 16.33 12.00
N LEU A 232 8.25 16.82 10.77
CA LEU A 232 9.53 16.67 10.06
C LEU A 232 10.62 17.63 10.57
N LEU A 233 10.24 18.82 11.04
CA LEU A 233 11.19 19.79 11.63
C LEU A 233 11.63 19.43 13.06
N ILE A 234 10.89 18.60 13.80
CA ILE A 234 11.28 18.12 15.13
C ILE A 234 12.31 16.98 15.05
N TYR A 235 12.37 16.25 13.91
CA TYR A 235 13.27 15.11 13.73
C TYR A 235 14.55 15.42 12.92
N MET A 236 14.73 16.64 12.42
CA MET A 236 15.97 17.12 11.78
C MET A 236 16.69 18.11 12.70
#